data_AF-A0A1D2M0M0-F1
#
_entry.id   AF-A0A1D2M0M0-F1
#
_cell.length_a   1.000
_cell.length_b   1.000
_cell.length_c   1.000
_cell.angle_alpha   90.00
_cell.angle_beta   90.00
_cell.angle_gamma   90.00
#
_symmetry.space_group_name_H-M   'P 1'
#
loop_
_entity.id
_entity.type
_entity.pdbx_description
1 polymer ?
#
loop_
_entity_poly.entity_id
_entity_poly.type
_entity_poly.pdbx_seq_one_letter_code
_entity_poly.pdbx_strand_id
1 'polypeptide(L)'
;MPVRSMRQTTSWPYTRTRIFHDCMIPCPTKSYPGVWEVPMVMWQDLKGVYQMLAKNFERHYTTNRAPFGLYYHAAWFTQPHHKEGFEAFLDTLVQMNVTNWQALHWIRNPTLNNRVLNFEPWGGPPTAVQPPKSEQPVAQVRCEVLEDLSVMSTAIPLDW
;
A
#
# COMPACT_ATOMS: atom_id res chain seq x y z
N MET A 1 2.27 -21.49 16.30
CA MET A 1 1.14 -20.53 16.25
C MET A 1 0.02 -21.17 15.46
N PRO A 2 -1.25 -20.99 15.86
CA PRO A 2 -2.39 -21.52 15.10
C PRO A 2 -2.46 -20.89 13.70
N VAL A 3 -2.95 -21.66 12.74
CA VAL A 3 -3.21 -21.19 11.37
C VAL A 3 -4.34 -20.15 11.43
N ARG A 4 -4.07 -18.93 10.97
CA ARG A 4 -5.05 -17.83 10.92
C ARG A 4 -5.76 -17.80 9.58
N SER A 5 -7.06 -17.51 9.57
CA SER A 5 -7.73 -17.26 8.30
C SER A 5 -7.49 -15.83 7.83
N MET A 6 -6.94 -15.67 6.61
CA MET A 6 -6.76 -14.35 5.97
C MET A 6 -8.10 -13.66 5.65
N ARG A 7 -9.23 -14.38 5.70
CA ARG A 7 -10.58 -13.82 5.54
C ARG A 7 -11.10 -13.16 6.81
N GLN A 8 -10.67 -13.65 7.96
CA GLN A 8 -11.24 -13.28 9.25
C GLN A 8 -10.29 -12.44 10.09
N THR A 9 -8.98 -12.67 9.96
CA THR A 9 -7.97 -12.07 10.84
C THR A 9 -7.09 -11.11 10.09
N THR A 10 -6.97 -9.89 10.62
CA THR A 10 -5.98 -8.90 10.19
C THR A 10 -4.59 -9.41 10.54
N SER A 11 -3.71 -9.51 9.54
CA SER A 11 -2.41 -10.17 9.69
C SER A 11 -1.26 -9.19 9.50
N TRP A 12 -0.30 -9.24 10.41
CA TRP A 12 0.95 -8.50 10.30
C TRP A 12 1.86 -9.16 9.26
N PRO A 13 2.71 -8.38 8.55
CA PRO A 13 3.79 -8.94 7.75
C PRO A 13 4.70 -9.86 8.55
N TYR A 14 5.19 -10.93 7.92
CA TYR A 14 6.04 -11.93 8.56
C TYR A 14 7.15 -12.41 7.62
N THR A 15 8.20 -12.97 8.20
CA THR A 15 9.29 -13.59 7.45
C THR A 15 8.85 -14.94 6.90
N ARG A 16 9.31 -15.25 5.68
CA ARG A 16 8.94 -16.44 4.92
C ARG A 16 9.65 -17.71 5.37
N THR A 17 9.90 -17.83 6.68
CA THR A 17 10.45 -19.04 7.30
C THR A 17 9.39 -20.12 7.51
N ARG A 18 8.14 -19.72 7.78
CA ARG A 18 6.97 -20.61 7.97
C ARG A 18 5.68 -19.90 7.56
N ILE A 19 4.67 -20.65 7.12
CA ILE A 19 3.31 -20.14 6.87
C ILE A 19 2.49 -20.28 8.15
N PHE A 20 1.77 -19.23 8.52
CA PHE A 20 0.87 -19.21 9.68
C PHE A 20 -0.58 -18.89 9.30
N HIS A 21 -0.95 -19.04 8.03
CA HIS A 21 -2.29 -18.74 7.52
C HIS A 21 -2.80 -19.79 6.54
N ASP A 22 -4.11 -19.76 6.28
CA ASP A 22 -4.75 -20.56 5.25
C ASP A 22 -4.34 -20.11 3.85
N CYS A 23 -4.15 -21.07 2.93
CA CYS A 23 -3.77 -20.80 1.55
C CYS A 23 -5.01 -20.84 0.66
N MET A 24 -5.44 -19.69 0.15
CA MET A 24 -6.56 -19.62 -0.80
C MET A 24 -6.18 -20.08 -2.21
N ILE A 25 -4.91 -19.87 -2.57
CA ILE A 25 -4.25 -20.38 -3.77
C ILE A 25 -3.07 -21.25 -3.34
N PRO A 26 -2.57 -22.17 -4.19
CA PRO A 26 -1.43 -23.01 -3.86
C PRO A 26 -0.22 -22.18 -3.38
N CYS A 27 0.18 -22.36 -2.12
CA CYS A 27 1.32 -21.66 -1.54
C CYS A 27 2.62 -22.47 -1.71
N PRO A 28 3.78 -21.80 -1.84
CA PRO A 28 5.07 -22.47 -1.74
C PRO A 28 5.25 -23.16 -0.38
N THR A 29 5.75 -24.40 -0.38
CA THR A 29 6.01 -25.20 0.83
C THR A 29 7.41 -25.01 1.39
N LYS A 30 8.34 -24.47 0.58
CA LYS A 30 9.73 -24.21 1.00
C LYS A 30 9.81 -22.97 1.90
N SER A 31 10.85 -22.96 2.73
CA SER A 31 11.24 -21.81 3.56
C SER A 31 12.24 -20.94 2.81
N TYR A 32 12.05 -19.62 2.85
CA TYR A 32 12.90 -18.63 2.20
C TYR A 32 13.35 -17.59 3.24
N PRO A 33 14.46 -17.84 3.97
CA PRO A 33 15.00 -16.88 4.93
C PRO A 33 15.31 -15.53 4.27
N GLY A 34 15.04 -14.43 4.96
CA GLY A 34 15.26 -13.06 4.47
C GLY A 34 14.13 -12.48 3.62
N VAL A 35 13.24 -13.32 3.08
CA VAL A 35 12.05 -12.86 2.36
C VAL A 35 10.95 -12.50 3.35
N TRP A 36 10.30 -11.36 3.11
CA TRP A 36 9.14 -10.89 3.88
C TRP A 36 7.88 -11.04 3.05
N GLU A 37 6.83 -11.54 3.67
CA GLU A 37 5.49 -11.61 3.12
C GLU A 37 4.65 -10.48 3.71
N VAL A 38 4.09 -9.64 2.85
CA VAL A 38 3.11 -8.60 3.23
C VAL A 38 1.73 -9.14 2.87
N PRO A 39 0.96 -9.66 3.85
CA PRO A 39 -0.28 -10.37 3.56
C PRO A 39 -1.35 -9.43 3.00
N MET A 40 -1.96 -9.83 1.88
CA MET A 40 -3.16 -9.18 1.35
C MET A 40 -4.39 -9.70 2.10
N VAL A 41 -4.79 -8.99 3.15
CA VAL A 41 -5.98 -9.35 3.95
C VAL A 41 -7.25 -9.06 3.14
N MET A 42 -8.13 -10.05 3.00
CA MET A 42 -9.34 -9.88 2.20
C MET A 42 -10.33 -8.88 2.83
N TRP A 43 -10.92 -8.06 1.98
CA TRP A 43 -11.94 -7.09 2.39
C TRP A 43 -13.33 -7.72 2.41
N GLN A 44 -14.14 -7.25 3.34
CA GLN A 44 -15.57 -7.54 3.35
C GLN A 44 -16.28 -6.51 2.48
N ASP A 45 -17.01 -7.00 1.47
CA ASP A 45 -17.77 -6.16 0.56
C ASP A 45 -19.02 -5.58 1.25
N LEU A 46 -19.36 -4.34 0.89
CA LEU A 46 -20.46 -3.55 1.44
C LEU A 46 -21.04 -2.64 0.36
N LYS A 47 -22.26 -2.12 0.62
CA LYS A 47 -22.88 -1.16 -0.28
C LYS A 47 -22.13 0.17 -0.26
N GLY A 48 -21.33 0.40 -1.29
CA GLY A 48 -20.62 1.66 -1.53
C GLY A 48 -19.15 1.62 -1.09
N VAL A 49 -18.30 2.20 -1.93
CA VAL A 49 -16.84 2.16 -1.77
C VAL A 49 -16.36 2.78 -0.46
N TYR A 50 -16.91 3.93 -0.08
CA TYR A 50 -16.56 4.58 1.18
C TYR A 50 -16.83 3.67 2.39
N GLN A 51 -18.02 3.09 2.46
CA GLN A 51 -18.42 2.24 3.60
C GLN A 51 -17.58 0.96 3.66
N MET A 52 -17.32 0.35 2.50
CA MET A 52 -16.42 -0.79 2.38
C MET A 52 -15.04 -0.44 2.94
N LEU A 53 -14.45 0.68 2.55
CA LEU A 53 -13.12 1.07 3.01
C LEU A 53 -13.09 1.42 4.49
N ALA A 54 -14.03 2.23 4.95
CA ALA A 54 -14.11 2.64 6.35
C ALA A 54 -14.26 1.45 7.31
N LYS A 55 -15.16 0.50 7.00
CA LYS A 55 -15.36 -0.68 7.85
C LYS A 55 -14.15 -1.62 7.85
N ASN A 56 -13.51 -1.82 6.70
CA ASN A 56 -12.30 -2.64 6.63
C ASN A 56 -11.12 -1.96 7.33
N PHE A 57 -10.99 -0.63 7.25
CA PHE A 57 -10.03 0.13 8.04
C PHE A 57 -10.29 -0.01 9.54
N GLU A 58 -11.53 0.17 9.98
CA GLU A 58 -11.93 0.03 11.39
C GLU A 58 -11.59 -1.36 11.93
N ARG A 59 -11.79 -2.41 11.13
CA ARG A 59 -11.40 -3.79 11.49
C ARG A 59 -9.91 -3.89 11.82
N HIS A 60 -9.04 -3.21 11.09
CA HIS A 60 -7.61 -3.17 11.40
C HIS A 60 -7.34 -2.28 12.62
N TYR A 61 -7.94 -1.09 12.67
CA TYR A 61 -7.68 -0.07 13.68
C TYR A 61 -8.08 -0.47 15.10
N THR A 62 -9.22 -1.16 15.24
CA THR A 62 -9.80 -1.56 16.53
C THR A 62 -9.24 -2.87 17.08
N THR A 63 -8.63 -3.69 16.24
CA THR A 63 -8.09 -5.01 16.65
C THR A 63 -6.61 -4.91 16.99
N ASN A 64 -5.74 -5.29 16.06
CA ASN A 64 -4.29 -5.40 16.26
C ASN A 64 -3.48 -4.35 15.51
N ARG A 65 -4.14 -3.42 14.79
CA ARG A 65 -3.52 -2.36 14.00
C ARG A 65 -2.52 -2.87 12.96
N ALA A 66 -2.71 -4.09 12.47
CA ALA A 66 -1.94 -4.58 11.33
C ALA A 66 -2.12 -3.64 10.12
N PRO A 67 -1.08 -3.45 9.28
CA PRO A 67 -1.14 -2.55 8.13
C PRO A 67 -2.39 -2.78 7.27
N PHE A 68 -3.11 -1.71 6.96
CA PHE A 68 -4.26 -1.74 6.06
C PHE A 68 -3.78 -1.42 4.64
N GLY A 69 -3.56 -2.47 3.85
CA GLY A 69 -3.10 -2.34 2.47
C GLY A 69 -4.24 -2.04 1.50
N LEU A 70 -4.05 -1.00 0.68
CA LEU A 70 -4.95 -0.59 -0.40
C LEU A 70 -4.36 -1.05 -1.75
N TYR A 71 -4.86 -2.15 -2.31
CA TYR A 71 -4.35 -2.76 -3.54
C TYR A 71 -5.36 -2.60 -4.68
N TYR A 72 -5.03 -1.78 -5.68
CA TYR A 72 -5.93 -1.47 -6.79
C TYR A 72 -5.21 -1.48 -8.14
N HIS A 73 -5.96 -1.79 -9.19
CA HIS A 73 -5.57 -1.50 -10.57
C HIS A 73 -6.05 -0.10 -10.95
N ALA A 74 -5.24 0.66 -11.68
CA ALA A 74 -5.59 2.03 -12.10
C ALA A 74 -6.93 2.10 -12.86
N ALA A 75 -7.23 1.08 -13.68
CA ALA A 75 -8.49 0.97 -14.41
C ALA A 75 -9.73 0.95 -13.50
N TRP A 76 -9.61 0.52 -12.24
CA TRP A 76 -10.73 0.46 -11.30
C TRP A 76 -11.28 1.84 -10.97
N PHE A 77 -10.44 2.88 -11.00
CA PHE A 77 -10.81 4.27 -10.72
C PHE A 77 -11.44 5.00 -11.92
N THR A 78 -11.62 4.32 -13.06
CA THR A 78 -12.29 4.92 -14.23
C THR A 78 -13.79 5.13 -13.99
N GLN A 79 -14.38 4.43 -13.03
CA GLN A 79 -15.78 4.59 -12.65
C GLN A 79 -15.91 5.75 -11.64
N PRO A 80 -16.76 6.77 -11.90
CA PRO A 80 -16.85 7.97 -11.05
C PRO A 80 -17.13 7.65 -9.57
N HIS A 81 -18.08 6.75 -9.32
CA HIS A 81 -18.48 6.36 -7.96
C HIS A 81 -17.38 5.61 -7.19
N HIS A 82 -16.44 4.94 -7.88
CA HIS A 82 -15.28 4.32 -7.24
C HIS A 82 -14.27 5.37 -6.78
N LYS A 83 -13.99 6.33 -7.66
CA LYS A 83 -13.08 7.43 -7.37
C LYS A 83 -13.60 8.30 -6.22
N GLU A 84 -14.86 8.72 -6.30
CA GLU A 84 -15.50 9.57 -5.28
C GLU A 84 -15.51 8.89 -3.91
N GLY A 85 -15.89 7.61 -3.84
CA GLY A 85 -15.91 6.87 -2.58
C GLY A 85 -14.51 6.63 -1.99
N PHE A 86 -13.49 6.52 -2.85
CA PHE A 86 -12.09 6.39 -2.43
C PHE A 86 -11.52 7.72 -1.92
N GLU A 87 -11.73 8.81 -2.65
CA GLU A 87 -11.32 10.16 -2.23
C GLU A 87 -11.99 10.54 -0.90
N ALA A 88 -13.30 10.31 -0.78
CA ALA A 88 -14.03 10.55 0.47
C ALA A 88 -13.48 9.72 1.65
N PHE A 89 -12.98 8.52 1.41
CA PHE A 89 -12.30 7.72 2.45
C PHE A 89 -10.95 8.33 2.81
N LEU A 90 -10.14 8.74 1.83
CA LEU A 90 -8.84 9.36 2.09
C LEU A 90 -8.96 10.65 2.89
N ASP A 91 -10.01 11.45 2.66
CA ASP A 91 -10.28 12.67 3.42
C ASP A 91 -10.53 12.43 4.92
N THR A 92 -10.92 11.19 5.31
CA THR A 92 -11.08 10.82 6.72
C THR A 92 -9.78 10.45 7.43
N LEU A 93 -8.72 10.15 6.67
CA LEU A 93 -7.46 9.70 7.24
C LEU A 93 -6.61 10.89 7.68
N VAL A 94 -6.06 10.82 8.90
CA VAL A 94 -5.08 11.80 9.38
C VAL A 94 -3.78 11.60 8.61
N GLN A 95 -3.28 12.67 8.00
CA GLN A 95 -2.14 12.78 7.06
C GLN A 95 -0.90 11.90 7.36
N MET A 96 -0.98 10.58 7.15
CA MET A 96 0.19 9.70 7.11
C MET A 96 -0.05 8.54 6.14
N ASN A 97 0.38 8.74 4.90
CA ASN A 97 0.51 7.66 3.93
C ASN A 97 1.94 7.13 3.98
N VAL A 98 2.08 5.81 4.18
CA VAL A 98 3.37 5.13 4.18
C VAL A 98 3.44 4.12 3.05
N THR A 99 4.63 3.97 2.45
CA THR A 99 4.90 2.90 1.49
C THR A 99 5.03 1.55 2.19
N ASN A 100 4.84 0.44 1.46
CA ASN A 100 5.08 -0.90 1.99
C ASN A 100 6.51 -1.06 2.55
N TRP A 101 7.49 -0.41 1.91
CA TRP A 101 8.88 -0.43 2.37
C TRP A 101 9.07 0.28 3.71
N GLN A 102 8.50 1.47 3.85
CA GLN A 102 8.50 2.23 5.11
C GLN A 102 7.82 1.44 6.23
N ALA A 103 6.66 0.82 5.95
CA ALA A 103 5.97 -0.03 6.92
C ALA A 103 6.84 -1.22 7.38
N LEU A 104 7.57 -1.87 6.47
CA LEU A 104 8.48 -2.97 6.81
C LEU A 104 9.64 -2.53 7.70
N HIS A 105 10.20 -1.34 7.48
CA HIS A 105 11.22 -0.79 8.38
C HIS A 105 10.70 -0.57 9.80
N TRP A 106 9.47 -0.06 9.94
CA TRP A 106 8.84 0.08 11.24
C TRP A 106 8.58 -1.28 11.90
N ILE A 107 8.18 -2.30 11.14
CA ILE A 107 7.98 -3.66 11.68
C ILE A 107 9.30 -4.28 12.16
N ARG A 108 10.42 -4.00 11.48
CA ARG A 108 11.75 -4.44 11.90
C ARG A 108 12.18 -3.77 13.20
N ASN A 109 11.93 -2.46 13.33
CA ASN A 109 12.31 -1.65 14.48
C ASN A 109 11.14 -0.76 14.93
N PRO A 110 10.20 -1.31 15.74
CA PRO A 110 8.97 -0.60 16.07
C PRO A 110 9.23 0.64 16.92
N THR A 111 8.68 1.77 16.49
CA THR A 111 8.71 3.04 17.21
C THR A 111 7.36 3.40 17.78
N LEU A 112 7.38 4.02 18.96
CA LEU A 112 6.17 4.51 19.63
C LEU A 112 5.53 5.64 18.82
N ASN A 113 4.20 5.74 18.90
CA ASN A 113 3.43 6.72 18.14
C ASN A 113 3.88 8.17 18.38
N ASN A 114 4.28 8.53 19.60
CA ASN A 114 4.77 9.88 19.94
C ASN A 114 6.15 10.22 19.32
N ARG A 115 6.86 9.23 18.78
CA ARG A 115 8.18 9.39 18.14
C ARG A 115 8.14 9.06 16.65
N VAL A 116 6.96 8.72 16.12
CA VAL A 116 6.81 8.20 14.75
C VAL A 116 7.14 9.27 13.69
N LEU A 117 6.88 10.55 13.99
CA LEU A 117 7.21 11.69 13.13
C LEU A 117 8.73 11.88 12.98
N ASN A 118 9.52 11.38 13.93
CA ASN A 118 10.98 11.45 13.92
C ASN A 118 11.61 10.09 13.53
N PHE A 119 10.82 9.15 12.98
CA PHE A 119 11.34 7.87 12.57
C PHE A 119 12.20 8.04 11.31
N GLU A 120 13.51 7.86 11.48
CA GLU A 120 14.52 8.12 10.45
C GLU A 120 14.23 7.42 9.11
N PRO A 121 13.80 6.13 9.06
CA PRO A 121 13.47 5.46 7.80
C PRO A 121 12.25 6.03 7.05
N TRP A 122 11.44 6.87 7.69
CA TRP A 122 10.31 7.56 7.05
C TRP A 122 10.68 8.97 6.58
N GLY A 123 11.95 9.36 6.70
CA GLY A 123 12.49 10.62 6.20
C GLY A 123 12.75 11.68 7.26
N GLY A 124 12.53 11.37 8.55
CA GLY A 124 12.69 12.36 9.62
C GLY A 124 11.85 13.64 9.40
N PRO A 125 12.07 14.72 10.18
CA PRO A 125 11.53 16.04 9.82
C PRO A 125 12.06 16.43 8.44
N PRO A 126 11.24 17.06 7.57
CA PRO A 126 11.55 17.27 6.16
C PRO A 126 12.84 18.06 5.98
N THR A 127 13.98 17.38 5.80
CA THR A 127 15.23 17.98 5.33
C THR A 127 15.25 17.96 3.82
N ALA A 128 14.33 18.72 3.23
CA ALA A 128 14.42 19.34 1.91
C ALA A 128 13.10 20.05 1.70
N VAL A 129 13.16 21.36 1.47
CA VAL A 129 12.06 22.09 0.85
C VAL A 129 11.74 21.37 -0.45
N GLN A 130 10.67 20.57 -0.48
CA GLN A 130 10.12 20.14 -1.76
C GLN A 130 9.72 21.44 -2.47
N PRO A 131 10.20 21.69 -3.71
CA PRO A 131 9.71 22.84 -4.45
C PRO A 131 8.18 22.74 -4.51
N PRO A 132 7.47 23.89 -4.43
CA PRO A 132 6.01 23.90 -4.51
C PRO A 132 5.57 23.09 -5.73
N LYS A 133 4.49 22.33 -5.61
CA LYS A 133 3.97 21.44 -6.68
C LYS A 133 3.80 22.13 -8.04
N SER A 134 3.70 23.47 -8.06
CA SER A 134 3.67 24.32 -9.25
C SER A 134 4.98 24.38 -10.06
N GLU A 135 6.11 24.02 -9.46
CA GLU A 135 7.45 24.08 -10.08
C GLU A 135 8.03 22.70 -10.41
N GLN A 136 7.32 21.62 -10.11
CA GLN A 136 7.70 20.30 -10.60
C GLN A 136 7.44 20.26 -12.11
N PRO A 137 8.42 19.83 -12.94
CA PRO A 137 8.16 19.64 -14.35
C PRO A 137 7.08 18.57 -14.48
N VAL A 138 5.88 18.99 -14.90
CA VAL A 138 4.87 18.07 -15.39
C VAL A 138 5.47 17.47 -16.66
N ALA A 139 5.99 16.25 -16.56
CA ALA A 139 6.32 15.48 -17.74
C ALA A 139 5.00 15.26 -18.49
N GLN A 140 4.77 16.08 -19.50
CA GLN A 140 3.61 15.95 -20.36
C GLN A 140 3.86 14.75 -21.27
N VAL A 141 3.46 13.57 -20.80
CA VAL A 141 3.46 12.36 -21.61
C VAL A 141 2.40 12.58 -22.69
N ARG A 142 2.84 12.93 -23.89
CA ARG A 142 1.97 13.00 -25.07
C ARG A 142 1.68 11.55 -25.49
N CYS A 143 0.55 11.02 -25.06
CA CYS A 143 0.07 9.72 -25.51
C CYS A 143 -0.49 9.88 -26.95
N GLU A 144 0.31 9.59 -27.96
CA GLU A 144 -0.20 9.32 -29.29
C GLU A 144 -0.57 7.83 -29.38
N VAL A 145 -1.83 7.56 -29.75
CA VAL A 145 -2.30 6.20 -30.02
C VAL A 145 -1.72 5.79 -31.36
N LEU A 146 -0.53 5.19 -31.32
CA LEU A 146 0.00 4.43 -32.46
C LEU A 146 -0.58 3.03 -32.36
N GLU A 147 -1.44 2.68 -33.31
CA GLU A 147 -1.93 1.32 -33.46
C GLU A 147 -0.70 0.38 -33.61
N ASP A 148 -0.61 -0.61 -32.72
CA ASP A 148 0.38 -1.70 -32.68
C ASP A 148 1.84 -1.44 -32.26
N LEU A 149 2.16 -0.34 -31.57
CA LEU A 149 3.45 -0.22 -30.86
C LEU A 149 3.24 -0.14 -29.34
N SER A 150 3.73 -1.15 -28.61
CA SER A 150 3.93 -1.02 -27.16
C SER A 150 5.05 0.01 -26.92
N VAL A 151 4.66 1.28 -26.74
CA VAL A 151 5.61 2.37 -26.49
C VAL A 151 6.18 2.22 -25.07
N MET A 152 7.46 1.86 -24.98
CA MET A 152 8.22 1.90 -23.73
C MET A 152 8.90 3.26 -23.61
N SER A 153 8.36 4.15 -22.77
CA SER A 153 9.02 5.41 -22.44
C SER A 153 10.00 5.17 -21.29
N THR A 154 11.28 5.52 -21.49
CA THR A 154 12.31 5.50 -20.45
C THR A 154 12.82 6.91 -20.22
N ALA A 155 13.16 7.23 -18.97
CA ALA A 155 13.85 8.47 -18.61
C ALA A 155 15.38 8.27 -18.63
N ILE A 156 15.89 7.38 -19.52
CA ILE A 156 17.33 7.22 -19.73
C ILE A 156 17.76 8.40 -20.61
N PRO A 157 18.65 9.29 -20.12
CA PRO A 157 19.25 10.31 -20.97
C PRO A 157 19.91 9.61 -22.16
N LEU A 158 19.54 10.01 -23.38
CA LEU A 158 20.20 9.50 -24.58
C LEU A 158 21.56 10.19 -24.71
N ASP A 159 22.57 9.59 -24.09
CA ASP A 159 23.96 9.98 -24.24
C ASP A 159 24.55 9.20 -25.42
N TRP A 160 24.54 9.78 -26.62
CA TRP A 160 25.42 9.39 -27.74
C TRP A 160 26.14 10.63 -28.25
#